data_AF-A0A0P1FV97-F1
#
_entry.id   AF-A0A0P1FV97-F1
#
_cell.length_a   1.000
_cell.length_b   1.000
_cell.length_c   1.000
_cell.angle_alpha   90.00
_cell.angle_beta   90.00
_cell.angle_gamma   90.00
#
_symmetry.space_group_name_H-M   'P 1'
#
loop_
_entity.id
_entity.type
_entity.pdbx_description
1 polymer ?
#
loop_
_entity_poly.entity_id
_entity_poly.type
_entity_poly.pdbx_seq_one_letter_code
_entity_poly.pdbx_strand_id
1 'polypeptide(L)'
;MKAISALFVSAALALPTMAAAEVSEDRVLEFIEVMVANDCVLPEDKAAEVLPANGFERDEAGAIVKHLRGEGRMNRAKRTIYLTGPECESPEAVRAGALQVLKKNDCKVGLEEFKSVFKKSGLEPMLVKQELQKMVMGGEATMGENDTIMLKPEVCS
;
A
#
# COMPACT_ATOMS: atom_id res chain seq x y z
N MET A 1 -55.67 -29.44 -35.72
CA MET A 1 -54.22 -29.76 -35.82
C MET A 1 -53.56 -28.81 -36.82
N LYS A 2 -52.27 -28.49 -36.59
CA LYS A 2 -51.34 -27.61 -37.35
C LYS A 2 -51.32 -26.16 -36.85
N ALA A 3 -50.60 -25.86 -35.75
CA ALA A 3 -49.15 -25.75 -35.55
C ALA A 3 -48.61 -24.37 -35.98
N ILE A 4 -48.50 -23.48 -34.98
CA ILE A 4 -47.87 -22.16 -35.04
C ILE A 4 -46.36 -22.40 -34.87
N SER A 5 -45.58 -22.12 -35.90
CA SER A 5 -44.12 -22.23 -35.86
C SER A 5 -43.54 -20.84 -35.58
N ALA A 6 -43.18 -20.58 -34.33
CA ALA A 6 -42.49 -19.36 -33.91
C ALA A 6 -40.97 -19.60 -33.95
N LEU A 7 -40.31 -18.96 -34.92
CA LEU A 7 -38.85 -18.84 -34.99
C LEU A 7 -38.37 -17.86 -33.92
N PHE A 8 -37.85 -18.37 -32.80
CA PHE A 8 -37.05 -17.59 -31.86
C PHE A 8 -35.59 -17.59 -32.33
N VAL A 9 -35.15 -16.48 -32.92
CA VAL A 9 -33.72 -16.22 -33.18
C VAL A 9 -33.14 -15.54 -31.94
N SER A 10 -32.43 -16.29 -31.11
CA SER A 10 -31.68 -15.75 -29.97
C SER A 10 -30.35 -15.18 -30.46
N ALA A 11 -30.27 -13.86 -30.61
CA ALA A 11 -29.01 -13.16 -30.78
C ALA A 11 -28.29 -13.07 -29.42
N ALA A 12 -27.28 -13.92 -29.21
CA ALA A 12 -26.37 -13.79 -28.09
C ALA A 12 -25.44 -12.60 -28.35
N LEU A 13 -25.68 -11.47 -27.66
CA LEU A 13 -24.77 -10.34 -27.63
C LEU A 13 -23.53 -10.73 -26.83
N ALA A 14 -22.43 -11.00 -27.52
CA ALA A 14 -21.11 -11.05 -26.90
C ALA A 14 -20.76 -9.65 -26.40
N LEU A 15 -20.87 -9.44 -25.09
CA LEU A 15 -20.39 -8.21 -24.46
C LEU A 15 -18.86 -8.19 -24.53
N PRO A 16 -18.23 -7.09 -24.97
CA PRO A 16 -16.79 -6.94 -24.88
C PRO A 16 -16.42 -6.91 -23.39
N THR A 17 -15.70 -7.93 -22.94
CA THR A 17 -14.98 -7.89 -21.68
C THR A 17 -13.90 -6.82 -21.85
N MET A 18 -14.12 -5.63 -21.27
CA MET A 18 -13.05 -4.66 -21.11
C MET A 18 -12.06 -5.28 -20.13
N ALA A 19 -10.99 -5.88 -20.66
CA ALA A 19 -9.84 -6.29 -19.88
C ALA A 19 -9.33 -5.03 -19.16
N ALA A 20 -9.34 -5.06 -17.83
CA ALA A 20 -8.60 -4.08 -17.05
C ALA A 20 -7.15 -4.21 -17.49
N ALA A 21 -6.56 -3.15 -18.04
CA ALA A 21 -5.15 -3.15 -18.40
C ALA A 21 -4.35 -3.54 -17.15
N GLU A 22 -3.70 -4.69 -17.23
CA GLU A 22 -2.87 -5.25 -16.17
C GLU A 22 -1.65 -4.34 -16.08
N VAL A 23 -1.48 -3.67 -14.94
CA VAL A 23 -0.29 -2.84 -14.73
C VAL A 23 0.91 -3.78 -14.68
N SER A 24 1.90 -3.60 -15.57
CA SER A 24 3.08 -4.46 -15.57
C SER A 24 3.98 -4.15 -14.37
N GLU A 25 4.57 -5.19 -13.79
CA GLU A 25 5.46 -5.05 -12.62
C GLU A 25 6.66 -4.15 -12.92
N ASP A 26 7.27 -4.27 -14.10
CA ASP A 26 8.40 -3.43 -14.53
C ASP A 26 8.04 -1.95 -14.50
N ARG A 27 6.83 -1.58 -14.96
CA ARG A 27 6.38 -0.18 -14.97
C ARG A 27 6.06 0.33 -13.58
N VAL A 28 5.62 -0.54 -12.66
CA VAL A 28 5.49 -0.19 -11.23
C VAL A 28 6.87 0.11 -10.63
N LEU A 29 7.89 -0.70 -10.93
CA LEU A 29 9.25 -0.49 -10.43
C LEU A 29 9.85 0.82 -10.94
N GLU A 30 9.74 1.09 -12.24
CA GLU A 30 10.18 2.38 -12.82
C GLU A 30 9.45 3.58 -12.19
N PHE A 31 8.15 3.45 -11.90
CA PHE A 31 7.39 4.49 -11.23
C PHE A 31 7.89 4.72 -9.79
N ILE A 32 8.22 3.63 -9.07
CA ILE A 32 8.80 3.68 -7.74
C ILE A 32 10.16 4.40 -7.78
N GLU A 33 11.01 4.12 -8.75
CA GLU A 33 12.30 4.82 -8.92
C GLU A 33 12.12 6.33 -9.11
N VAL A 34 11.15 6.74 -9.93
CA VAL A 34 10.80 8.17 -10.10
C VAL A 34 10.35 8.77 -8.76
N MET A 35 9.52 8.07 -8.00
CA MET A 35 9.09 8.53 -6.67
C MET A 35 10.29 8.67 -5.71
N VAL A 36 11.17 7.68 -5.65
CA VAL A 36 12.37 7.70 -4.79
C VAL A 36 13.31 8.84 -5.16
N ALA A 37 13.53 9.08 -6.45
CA ALA A 37 14.31 10.22 -6.95
C ALA A 37 13.69 11.59 -6.59
N ASN A 38 12.44 11.61 -6.15
CA ASN A 38 11.70 12.79 -5.72
C ASN A 38 11.37 12.74 -4.22
N ASP A 39 12.25 12.15 -3.41
CA ASP A 39 12.12 12.05 -1.97
C ASP A 39 10.80 11.40 -1.53
N CYS A 40 10.28 10.49 -2.36
CA CYS A 40 9.03 9.76 -2.16
C CYS A 40 7.77 10.62 -2.05
N VAL A 41 7.86 11.90 -2.40
CA VAL A 41 6.77 12.87 -2.34
C VAL A 41 6.65 13.57 -3.68
N LEU A 42 5.50 13.39 -4.34
CA LEU A 42 5.25 14.01 -5.63
C LEU A 42 3.98 14.88 -5.57
N PRO A 43 4.14 16.22 -5.42
CA PRO A 43 3.06 17.18 -5.62
C PRO A 43 2.50 17.10 -7.04
N GLU A 44 1.21 17.38 -7.24
CA GLU A 44 0.51 17.18 -8.52
C GLU A 44 1.07 18.04 -9.65
N ASP A 45 1.49 19.26 -9.35
CA ASP A 45 2.18 20.16 -10.28
C ASP A 45 3.53 19.57 -10.70
N LYS A 46 4.31 19.05 -9.75
CA LYS A 46 5.58 18.36 -10.05
C LYS A 46 5.33 17.04 -10.79
N ALA A 47 4.27 16.30 -10.44
CA ALA A 47 3.89 15.05 -11.09
C ALA A 47 3.52 15.25 -12.56
N ALA A 48 2.84 16.36 -12.87
CA ALA A 48 2.48 16.72 -14.24
C ALA A 48 3.69 17.02 -15.14
N GLU A 49 4.84 17.34 -14.56
CA GLU A 49 6.10 17.55 -15.27
C GLU A 49 6.96 16.27 -15.27
N VAL A 50 7.18 15.70 -14.09
CA VAL A 50 8.12 14.59 -13.87
C VAL A 50 7.62 13.29 -14.50
N LEU A 51 6.34 12.96 -14.37
CA LEU A 51 5.83 11.68 -14.88
C LEU A 51 5.93 11.59 -16.42
N PRO A 52 5.47 12.59 -17.20
CA PRO A 52 5.66 12.57 -18.64
C PRO A 52 7.13 12.62 -19.07
N ALA A 53 7.98 13.36 -18.34
CA ALA A 53 9.42 13.41 -18.62
C ALA A 53 10.11 12.06 -18.45
N ASN A 54 9.54 11.16 -17.64
CA ASN A 54 9.99 9.77 -17.45
C ASN A 54 9.16 8.76 -18.25
N GLY A 55 8.38 9.23 -19.24
CA GLY A 55 7.63 8.36 -20.15
C GLY A 55 6.39 7.72 -19.52
N PHE A 56 5.84 8.27 -18.45
CA PHE A 56 4.56 7.84 -17.91
C PHE A 56 3.41 8.66 -18.50
N GLU A 57 2.49 7.98 -19.17
CA GLU A 57 1.23 8.57 -19.60
C GLU A 57 0.30 8.78 -18.40
N ARG A 58 -0.61 9.76 -18.50
CA ARG A 58 -1.49 10.12 -17.38
C ARG A 58 -2.36 8.94 -16.91
N ASP A 59 -2.92 8.19 -17.84
CA ASP A 59 -3.81 7.06 -17.53
C ASP A 59 -3.02 5.88 -16.95
N GLU A 60 -1.81 5.64 -17.46
CA GLU A 60 -0.89 4.63 -16.95
C GLU A 60 -0.47 4.96 -15.50
N ALA A 61 0.02 6.17 -15.26
CA ALA A 61 0.36 6.63 -13.90
C ALA A 61 -0.85 6.51 -12.96
N GLY A 62 -2.05 6.84 -13.44
CA GLY A 62 -3.29 6.67 -12.69
C GLY A 62 -3.57 5.22 -12.31
N ALA A 63 -3.31 4.27 -13.22
CA ALA A 63 -3.45 2.84 -12.98
C ALA A 63 -2.42 2.33 -11.96
N ILE A 64 -1.15 2.73 -12.10
CA ILE A 64 -0.06 2.39 -11.15
C ILE A 64 -0.37 2.93 -9.75
N VAL A 65 -0.75 4.21 -9.63
CA VAL A 65 -1.12 4.81 -8.33
C VAL A 65 -2.30 4.06 -7.69
N LYS A 66 -3.30 3.67 -8.50
CA LYS A 66 -4.44 2.88 -7.99
C LYS A 66 -4.01 1.51 -7.50
N HIS A 67 -3.11 0.85 -8.23
CA HIS A 67 -2.53 -0.44 -7.87
C HIS A 67 -1.74 -0.34 -6.55
N LEU A 68 -0.75 0.55 -6.44
CA LEU A 68 0.06 0.75 -5.23
C LEU A 68 -0.77 1.17 -4.02
N ARG A 69 -1.82 1.97 -4.21
CA ARG A 69 -2.76 2.31 -3.13
C ARG A 69 -3.58 1.11 -2.66
N GLY A 70 -3.92 0.19 -3.58
CA GLY A 70 -4.55 -1.08 -3.25
C GLY A 70 -3.67 -1.95 -2.35
N GLU A 71 -2.37 -1.93 -2.60
CA GLU A 71 -1.35 -2.59 -1.76
C GLU A 71 -1.10 -1.85 -0.44
N GLY A 72 -1.48 -0.57 -0.34
CA GLY A 72 -1.17 0.27 0.81
C GLY A 72 0.22 0.88 0.77
N ARG A 73 0.92 0.81 -0.37
CA ARG A 73 2.22 1.40 -0.64
C ARG A 73 2.15 2.84 -1.14
N MET A 74 0.94 3.40 -1.28
CA MET A 74 0.76 4.78 -1.72
C MET A 74 -0.35 5.47 -0.97
N ASN A 75 -0.03 6.66 -0.47
CA ASN A 75 -0.97 7.57 0.18
C ASN A 75 -1.16 8.82 -0.65
N ARG A 76 -2.32 9.47 -0.50
CA ARG A 76 -2.59 10.78 -1.09
C ARG A 76 -3.08 11.72 -0.02
N ALA A 77 -2.42 12.86 0.13
CA ALA A 77 -2.91 13.97 0.94
C ALA A 77 -3.03 15.20 0.03
N LYS A 78 -4.23 15.78 -0.03
CA LYS A 78 -4.54 16.91 -0.93
C LYS A 78 -4.18 16.56 -2.39
N ARG A 79 -3.28 17.34 -2.98
CA ARG A 79 -2.77 17.22 -4.35
C ARG A 79 -1.34 16.65 -4.36
N THR A 80 -1.01 15.78 -3.41
CA THR A 80 0.33 15.19 -3.30
C THR A 80 0.20 13.69 -3.08
N ILE A 81 0.95 12.91 -3.86
CA ILE A 81 1.09 11.47 -3.67
C ILE A 81 2.38 11.18 -2.90
N TYR A 82 2.31 10.19 -2.02
CA TYR A 82 3.38 9.77 -1.13
C TYR A 82 3.59 8.28 -1.35
N LEU A 83 4.80 7.90 -1.72
CA LEU A 83 5.20 6.49 -1.74
C LEU A 83 5.58 6.08 -0.32
N THR A 84 4.98 4.99 0.15
CA THR A 84 5.32 4.34 1.42
C THR A 84 5.88 2.98 1.12
N GLY A 85 6.91 2.57 1.82
CA GLY A 85 7.66 1.38 1.42
C GLY A 85 9.10 1.43 1.91
N PRO A 86 9.80 0.28 1.88
CA PRO A 86 11.19 0.19 2.33
C PRO A 86 12.11 1.14 1.57
N GLU A 87 11.73 1.53 0.35
CA GLU A 87 12.48 2.47 -0.49
C GLU A 87 12.35 3.93 -0.02
N CYS A 88 11.35 4.22 0.81
CA CYS A 88 10.91 5.57 1.19
C CYS A 88 10.86 5.84 2.69
N GLU A 89 10.88 4.78 3.49
CA GLU A 89 10.94 4.87 4.94
C GLU A 89 12.28 4.28 5.40
N SER A 90 13.12 5.10 6.04
CA SER A 90 14.34 4.57 6.67
C SER A 90 13.95 3.61 7.81
N PRO A 91 14.71 2.53 8.05
CA PRO A 91 14.46 1.62 9.16
C PRO A 91 14.33 2.36 10.50
N GLU A 92 15.12 3.41 10.71
CA GLU A 92 15.05 4.26 11.89
C GLU A 92 13.72 5.01 12.02
N ALA A 93 13.18 5.54 10.91
CA ALA A 93 11.90 6.23 10.90
C ALA A 93 10.72 5.26 11.15
N VAL A 94 10.73 4.09 10.50
CA VAL A 94 9.74 3.03 10.74
C VAL A 94 9.75 2.63 12.21
N ARG A 95 10.95 2.38 12.77
CA ARG A 95 11.12 2.00 14.18
C ARG A 95 10.60 3.09 15.11
N ALA A 96 11.02 4.34 14.92
CA ALA A 96 10.60 5.45 15.76
C ALA A 96 9.07 5.65 15.71
N GLY A 97 8.48 5.57 14.52
CA GLY A 97 7.03 5.64 14.34
C GLY A 97 6.30 4.49 15.01
N ALA A 98 6.77 3.25 14.81
CA ALA A 98 6.19 2.06 15.42
C ALA A 98 6.19 2.15 16.96
N LEU A 99 7.32 2.57 17.54
CA LEU A 99 7.44 2.83 18.98
C LEU A 99 6.45 3.89 19.46
N GLN A 100 6.33 5.01 18.74
CA GLN A 100 5.40 6.07 19.11
C GLN A 100 3.94 5.59 19.11
N VAL A 101 3.56 4.77 18.13
CA VAL A 101 2.22 4.19 18.04
C VAL A 101 2.00 3.18 19.15
N LEU A 102 2.95 2.29 19.42
CA LEU A 102 2.84 1.30 20.48
C LEU A 102 2.75 1.94 21.86
N LYS A 103 3.55 2.97 22.16
CA LYS A 103 3.45 3.71 23.43
C LYS A 103 2.07 4.33 23.66
N LYS A 104 1.36 4.71 22.59
CA LYS A 104 -0.03 5.19 22.66
C LYS A 104 -1.07 4.08 22.79
N ASN A 105 -0.70 2.83 22.50
CA ASN A 105 -1.56 1.65 22.55
C ASN A 105 -1.06 0.67 23.63
N ASP A 106 -0.78 1.17 24.83
CA ASP A 106 -0.35 0.36 25.99
C ASP A 106 0.86 -0.56 25.71
N CYS A 107 1.76 -0.11 24.83
CA CYS A 107 2.96 -0.82 24.41
C CYS A 107 2.71 -2.21 23.83
N LYS A 108 1.52 -2.44 23.28
CA LYS A 108 1.12 -3.72 22.69
C LYS A 108 0.31 -3.50 21.42
N VAL A 109 0.28 -4.53 20.59
CA VAL A 109 -0.60 -4.57 19.42
C VAL A 109 -0.97 -6.00 19.09
N GLY A 110 -2.27 -6.28 18.98
CA GLY A 110 -2.77 -7.56 18.50
C GLY A 110 -2.75 -7.66 16.98
N LEU A 111 -2.66 -8.87 16.43
CA LEU A 111 -2.64 -9.10 14.98
C LEU A 111 -3.89 -8.55 14.28
N GLU A 112 -5.07 -8.65 14.91
CA GLU A 112 -6.35 -8.20 14.33
C GLU A 112 -6.41 -6.69 14.09
N GLU A 113 -5.88 -5.91 15.04
CA GLU A 113 -5.90 -4.45 14.98
C GLU A 113 -4.63 -3.86 14.32
N PHE A 114 -3.56 -4.66 14.21
CA PHE A 114 -2.25 -4.27 13.69
C PHE A 114 -2.32 -3.39 12.44
N LYS A 115 -2.97 -3.91 11.39
CA LYS A 115 -3.06 -3.22 10.10
C LYS A 115 -3.79 -1.89 10.23
N SER A 116 -4.86 -1.84 11.04
CA SER A 116 -5.67 -0.65 11.25
C SER A 116 -4.91 0.41 12.04
N VAL A 117 -4.23 0.01 13.11
CA VAL A 117 -3.48 0.90 14.02
C VAL A 117 -2.33 1.60 13.29
N PHE A 118 -1.48 0.85 12.60
CA PHE A 118 -0.31 1.43 11.92
C PHE A 118 -0.69 2.20 10.65
N LYS A 119 -1.63 1.69 9.85
CA LYS A 119 -2.10 2.40 8.66
C LYS A 119 -2.76 3.74 8.99
N LYS A 120 -3.55 3.82 10.08
CA LYS A 120 -4.12 5.10 10.56
C LYS A 120 -3.05 6.09 11.02
N SER A 121 -1.90 5.57 11.45
CA SER A 121 -0.75 6.37 11.89
C SER A 121 0.19 6.73 10.73
N GLY A 122 -0.15 6.35 9.50
CA GLY A 122 0.62 6.66 8.30
C GLY A 122 1.82 5.73 8.06
N LEU A 123 1.96 4.66 8.84
CA LEU A 123 3.06 3.70 8.71
C LEU A 123 2.63 2.49 7.86
N GLU A 124 3.53 1.99 7.04
CA GLU A 124 3.29 0.80 6.22
C GLU A 124 3.31 -0.47 7.10
N PRO A 125 2.19 -1.21 7.22
CA PRO A 125 2.11 -2.37 8.12
C PRO A 125 3.16 -3.46 7.87
N MET A 126 3.56 -3.73 6.63
CA MET A 126 4.57 -4.77 6.38
C MET A 126 5.95 -4.39 6.90
N LEU A 127 6.37 -3.14 6.74
CA LEU A 127 7.62 -2.62 7.30
C LEU A 127 7.60 -2.61 8.82
N VAL A 128 6.49 -2.15 9.40
CA VAL A 128 6.32 -2.20 10.85
C VAL A 128 6.39 -3.64 11.35
N LYS A 129 5.78 -4.60 10.65
CA LYS A 129 5.83 -6.01 11.05
C LYS A 129 7.26 -6.54 11.02
N GLN A 130 8.00 -6.25 9.96
CA GLN A 130 9.41 -6.64 9.86
C GLN A 130 10.25 -6.02 10.99
N GLU A 131 10.03 -4.75 11.30
CA GLU A 131 10.76 -4.06 12.36
C GLU A 131 10.43 -4.63 13.75
N LEU A 132 9.15 -4.88 14.04
CA LEU A 132 8.74 -5.51 15.30
C LEU A 132 9.26 -6.95 15.43
N GLN A 133 9.37 -7.69 14.34
CA GLN A 133 10.03 -9.01 14.36
C GLN A 133 11.51 -8.89 14.72
N LYS A 134 12.24 -7.89 14.19
CA LYS A 134 13.63 -7.64 14.61
C LYS A 134 13.71 -7.29 16.09
N MET A 135 12.78 -6.48 16.60
CA MET A 135 12.73 -6.15 18.03
C MET A 135 12.48 -7.38 18.91
N VAL A 136 11.62 -8.32 18.47
CA VAL A 136 11.43 -9.59 19.17
C VAL A 136 12.72 -10.42 19.16
N MET A 137 13.40 -10.52 18.01
CA MET A 137 14.67 -11.24 17.90
C MET A 137 15.80 -10.58 18.71
N GLY A 138 15.82 -9.26 18.79
CA GLY A 138 16.76 -8.47 19.60
C GLY A 138 16.42 -8.47 21.08
N GLY A 139 15.30 -9.08 21.48
CA GLY A 139 14.86 -9.13 22.87
C GLY A 139 14.33 -7.80 23.40
N GLU A 140 13.97 -6.85 22.54
CA GLU A 140 13.33 -5.58 22.90
C GLU A 140 11.81 -5.69 23.02
N ALA A 141 11.22 -6.72 22.39
CA ALA A 141 9.81 -7.05 22.44
C ALA A 141 9.62 -8.56 22.66
N THR A 142 8.41 -8.95 23.03
CA THR A 142 8.01 -10.35 23.19
C THR A 142 6.74 -10.64 22.41
N MET A 143 6.65 -11.83 21.84
CA MET A 143 5.39 -12.36 21.32
C MET A 143 4.60 -12.95 22.50
N GLY A 144 3.49 -12.33 22.85
CA GLY A 144 2.56 -12.79 23.86
C GLY A 144 1.55 -13.80 23.29
N GLU A 145 0.58 -14.17 24.13
CA GLU A 145 -0.53 -15.03 23.71
C GLU A 145 -1.39 -14.32 22.63
N ASN A 146 -2.01 -15.11 21.73
CA ASN A 146 -2.84 -14.62 20.63
C ASN A 146 -2.15 -13.67 19.64
N ASP A 147 -0.89 -13.94 19.29
CA ASP A 147 -0.11 -13.15 18.32
C ASP A 147 -0.02 -11.65 18.67
N THR A 148 -0.02 -11.33 19.97
CA THR A 148 0.16 -9.96 20.46
C THR A 148 1.63 -9.64 20.61
N ILE A 149 2.12 -8.58 19.97
CA ILE A 149 3.49 -8.10 20.19
C ILE A 149 3.46 -7.11 21.35
N MET A 150 4.33 -7.31 22.35
CA MET A 150 4.45 -6.44 23.53
C MET A 150 5.89 -5.92 23.66
N LEU A 151 6.06 -4.61 23.82
CA LEU A 151 7.38 -4.03 24.09
C LEU A 151 7.81 -4.31 25.53
N LYS A 152 9.11 -4.52 25.76
CA LYS A 152 9.64 -4.56 27.13
C LYS A 152 9.54 -3.20 27.81
N PRO A 153 9.49 -3.17 29.16
CA PRO A 153 9.40 -1.92 29.92
C PRO A 153 10.48 -0.90 29.56
N GLU A 154 11.71 -1.35 29.33
CA GLU A 154 12.88 -0.52 28.99
C GLU A 154 12.73 0.24 27.66
N VAL A 155 11.88 -0.27 26.76
CA VAL A 155 11.63 0.31 25.43
C VAL A 155 10.30 1.07 25.41
N CYS A 156 9.34 0.61 26.20
CA CYS A 156 8.01 1.16 26.36
C CYS A 156 7.97 2.50 27.11
N SER A 157 8.99 2.82 27.91
CA SER A 157 9.10 4.07 28.70
C SER A 157 9.23 5.33 27.86
#